data_AF-A0AAV7KHG9-F1
#
_entry.id   AF-A0AAV7KHG9-F1
#
_cell.length_a   1.000
_cell.length_b   1.000
_cell.length_c   1.000
_cell.angle_alpha   90.00
_cell.angle_beta   90.00
_cell.angle_gamma   90.00
#
_symmetry.space_group_name_H-M   'P 1'
#
loop_
_entity.id
_entity.type
_entity.pdbx_description
1 polymer ?
#
loop_
_entity_poly.entity_id
_entity_poly.type
_entity_poly.pdbx_seq_one_letter_code
_entity_poly.pdbx_strand_id
1 'polypeptide(L)'
;MDKIVNPQTERILVNRLFLTGGHVQVDIVRSLFDTKMAGLLDGAGGASCHLCTASDEEIKSIDWVRSGFTINRLISDAGQLFDDVNEDHFLKLPSKQRLGITHKPTSDINIIAASPLHAYLCVFWWYMLLIYHLDAGHKVWSPSDDKVNASMRRIRAILLVKCSFSVDIPSSQGGTSTTGNIARNCFLDKRDFLKWATSSINLSDKLLLEKIQTYLSVVLRLVNSGNLINCSKMEELCKETYEYILVQFPWANVTPSLHKLLSHSFKIIGEYNNGRGLQNLSEECLEACNKFVRRIGKILPEKQHSLTMYEIF
;
A
#
# COMPACT_ATOMS: atom_id res chain seq x y z
N MET A 1 -22.06 -27.75 -5.63
CA MET A 1 -20.84 -27.26 -4.99
C MET A 1 -21.10 -25.83 -4.60
N ASP A 2 -21.58 -25.65 -3.38
CA ASP A 2 -21.93 -24.35 -2.83
C ASP A 2 -20.67 -23.50 -2.70
N LYS A 3 -20.69 -22.33 -3.35
CA LYS A 3 -19.65 -21.32 -3.16
C LYS A 3 -19.79 -20.83 -1.73
N ILE A 4 -18.82 -21.16 -0.89
CA ILE A 4 -18.64 -20.53 0.42
C ILE A 4 -18.41 -19.04 0.14
N VAL A 5 -19.47 -18.23 0.31
CA VAL A 5 -19.38 -16.78 0.27
C VAL A 5 -18.70 -16.38 1.57
N ASN A 6 -17.49 -15.83 1.49
CA ASN A 6 -16.80 -15.28 2.65
C ASN A 6 -17.65 -14.12 3.21
N PRO A 7 -18.14 -14.19 4.45
CA PRO A 7 -19.06 -13.21 5.04
C PRO A 7 -18.44 -11.82 5.26
N GLN A 8 -17.14 -11.63 5.00
CA GLN A 8 -16.45 -10.38 5.34
C GLN A 8 -16.39 -9.34 4.21
N THR A 9 -16.75 -9.67 2.98
CA THR A 9 -17.09 -8.68 1.96
C THR A 9 -18.58 -8.77 1.71
N GLU A 10 -19.34 -7.77 2.14
CA GLU A 10 -20.70 -7.60 1.63
C GLU A 10 -20.59 -7.37 0.12
N ARG A 11 -20.76 -8.46 -0.63
CA ARG A 11 -21.11 -8.37 -2.03
C ARG A 11 -22.46 -7.70 -2.03
N ILE A 12 -22.50 -6.43 -2.43
CA ILE A 12 -23.77 -5.79 -2.74
C ILE A 12 -24.32 -6.58 -3.92
N LEU A 13 -25.19 -7.53 -3.61
CA LEU A 13 -26.05 -8.22 -4.55
C LEU A 13 -27.00 -7.15 -5.08
N VAL A 14 -26.60 -6.50 -6.17
CA VAL A 14 -27.56 -5.70 -6.91
C VAL A 14 -28.51 -6.70 -7.54
N ASN A 15 -29.78 -6.56 -7.18
CA ASN A 15 -30.92 -7.38 -7.60
C ASN A 15 -30.75 -7.95 -9.02
N ARG A 16 -31.13 -9.23 -9.21
CA ARG A 16 -31.12 -9.92 -10.51
C ARG A 16 -31.61 -8.97 -11.60
N LEU A 17 -30.69 -8.57 -12.48
CA LEU A 17 -31.06 -7.76 -13.63
C LEU A 17 -31.69 -8.70 -14.65
N PHE A 18 -32.93 -8.38 -15.03
CA PHE A 18 -33.63 -9.07 -16.10
C PHE A 18 -33.27 -8.37 -17.41
N LEU A 19 -32.41 -9.01 -18.21
CA LEU A 19 -32.17 -8.62 -19.58
C LEU A 19 -32.99 -9.54 -20.48
N THR A 20 -33.43 -9.04 -21.64
CA THR A 20 -34.12 -9.83 -22.67
C THR A 20 -33.18 -10.89 -23.22
N GLY A 21 -33.02 -12.00 -22.50
CA GLY A 21 -32.04 -13.05 -22.81
C GLY A 21 -31.51 -13.84 -21.60
N GLY A 22 -31.81 -13.45 -20.36
CA GLY A 22 -31.44 -14.24 -19.19
C GLY A 22 -31.32 -13.45 -17.89
N HIS A 23 -30.93 -14.16 -16.83
CA HIS A 23 -30.67 -13.58 -15.52
C HIS A 23 -29.19 -13.26 -15.37
N VAL A 24 -28.86 -12.02 -15.00
CA VAL A 24 -27.50 -11.62 -14.63
C VAL A 24 -27.47 -11.31 -13.14
N GLN A 25 -26.52 -11.93 -12.43
CA GLN A 25 -26.16 -11.57 -11.07
C GLN A 25 -24.91 -10.69 -11.12
N VAL A 26 -24.94 -9.54 -10.45
CA VAL A 26 -23.82 -8.61 -10.39
C VAL A 26 -23.29 -8.56 -8.96
N ASP A 27 -22.02 -8.92 -8.81
CA ASP A 27 -21.27 -8.76 -7.56
C ASP A 27 -20.39 -7.50 -7.70
N ILE A 28 -20.65 -6.46 -6.91
CA ILE A 28 -19.85 -5.23 -6.91
C ILE A 28 -18.74 -5.34 -5.87
N VAL A 29 -17.50 -5.11 -6.31
CA VAL A 29 -16.32 -5.05 -5.43
C VAL A 29 -15.82 -3.60 -5.38
N ARG A 30 -15.81 -3.00 -4.18
CA ARG A 30 -15.28 -1.65 -3.96
C ARG A 30 -13.80 -1.70 -3.55
N SER A 31 -12.91 -1.91 -4.52
CA SER A 31 -11.47 -2.05 -4.27
C SER A 31 -10.63 -0.87 -4.79
N LEU A 32 -11.20 -0.01 -5.62
CA LEU A 32 -10.48 1.03 -6.36
C LEU A 32 -10.29 2.32 -5.53
N PHE A 33 -10.09 2.16 -4.22
CA PHE A 33 -9.75 3.25 -3.31
C PHE A 33 -8.24 3.27 -3.08
N ASP A 34 -7.65 4.46 -3.02
CA ASP A 34 -6.35 4.60 -2.40
C ASP A 34 -6.45 4.40 -0.88
N THR A 35 -5.30 4.22 -0.23
CA THR A 35 -5.28 3.95 1.22
C THR A 35 -5.80 5.13 2.05
N LYS A 36 -5.71 6.37 1.55
CA LYS A 36 -6.23 7.55 2.26
C LYS A 36 -7.75 7.57 2.23
N MET A 37 -8.35 7.33 1.07
CA MET A 37 -9.79 7.23 0.92
C MET A 37 -10.35 6.06 1.75
N ALA A 38 -9.66 4.92 1.76
CA ALA A 38 -10.04 3.81 2.65
C ALA A 38 -10.06 4.25 4.12
N GLY A 39 -9.01 4.96 4.57
CA GLY A 39 -8.91 5.52 5.93
C GLY A 39 -10.00 6.52 6.31
N LEU A 40 -10.56 7.24 5.33
CA LEU A 40 -11.70 8.16 5.52
C LEU A 40 -13.05 7.43 5.56
N LEU A 41 -13.12 6.26 4.94
CA LEU A 41 -14.36 5.50 4.91
C LEU A 41 -14.49 4.56 6.11
N ASP A 42 -13.37 3.96 6.54
CA ASP A 42 -13.32 3.02 7.67
C ASP A 42 -13.03 3.68 9.02
N GLY A 43 -12.79 5.00 9.05
CA GLY A 43 -12.46 5.73 10.27
C GLY A 43 -11.03 5.52 10.79
N ALA A 44 -10.22 4.66 10.18
CA ALA A 44 -8.95 4.15 10.70
C ALA A 44 -7.72 4.94 10.23
N GLY A 45 -7.85 6.23 9.96
CA GLY A 45 -6.77 7.07 9.41
C GLY A 45 -5.50 7.19 10.28
N GLY A 46 -5.53 6.77 11.55
CA GLY A 46 -4.38 6.74 12.46
C GLY A 46 -3.86 5.34 12.77
N ALA A 47 -4.40 4.29 12.14
CA ALA A 47 -4.00 2.91 12.41
C ALA A 47 -2.70 2.53 11.70
N SER A 48 -1.93 1.63 12.32
CA SER A 48 -0.77 0.96 11.73
C SER A 48 -1.15 0.07 10.55
N CYS A 49 -2.39 -0.44 10.54
CA CYS A 49 -2.98 -1.21 9.45
C CYS A 49 -4.50 -1.05 9.40
N HIS A 50 -5.05 -0.91 8.19
CA HIS A 50 -6.50 -0.89 7.95
C HIS A 50 -7.14 -2.29 7.91
N LEU A 51 -6.33 -3.36 7.89
CA LEU A 51 -6.84 -4.74 7.76
C LEU A 51 -6.75 -5.54 9.06
N CYS A 52 -5.90 -5.11 10.00
CA CYS A 52 -5.76 -5.80 11.28
C CYS A 52 -5.66 -4.84 12.46
N THR A 53 -5.82 -5.40 13.66
CA THR A 53 -5.72 -4.69 14.93
C THR A 53 -4.33 -4.73 15.55
N ALA A 54 -3.32 -5.25 14.83
CA ALA A 54 -1.97 -5.41 15.35
C ALA A 54 -1.35 -4.07 15.73
N SER A 55 -0.83 -4.00 16.95
CA SER A 55 -0.08 -2.87 17.48
C SER A 55 1.31 -2.75 16.83
N ASP A 56 1.92 -1.57 16.97
CA ASP A 56 3.31 -1.34 16.51
C ASP A 56 4.31 -2.28 17.19
N GLU A 57 4.02 -2.71 18.43
CA GLU A 57 4.82 -3.68 19.16
C GLU A 57 4.70 -5.09 18.57
N GLU A 58 3.48 -5.55 18.25
CA GLU A 58 3.24 -6.85 17.64
C GLU A 58 3.84 -6.96 16.24
N ILE A 59 3.70 -5.91 15.43
CA ILE A 59 4.26 -5.80 14.08
C ILE A 59 5.80 -5.94 14.09
N LYS A 60 6.46 -5.63 15.21
CA LYS A 60 7.92 -5.78 15.39
C LYS A 60 8.34 -7.12 15.99
N SER A 61 7.39 -8.00 16.30
CA SER A 61 7.67 -9.29 16.94
C SER A 61 7.83 -10.41 15.91
N ILE A 62 8.95 -11.13 15.99
CA ILE A 62 9.20 -12.33 15.17
C ILE A 62 8.21 -13.44 15.52
N ASP A 63 7.89 -13.61 16.81
CA ASP A 63 6.94 -14.64 17.24
C ASP A 63 5.53 -14.37 16.69
N TRP A 64 5.15 -13.10 16.59
CA TRP A 64 3.90 -12.70 15.97
C TRP A 64 3.88 -13.05 14.48
N VAL A 65 4.95 -12.72 13.73
CA VAL A 65 5.09 -13.09 12.31
C VAL A 65 4.95 -14.61 12.10
N ARG A 66 5.57 -15.40 12.99
CA ARG A 66 5.51 -16.87 12.95
C ARG A 66 4.13 -17.42 13.28
N SER A 67 3.41 -16.79 14.21
CA SER A 67 2.04 -17.17 14.57
C SER A 67 1.05 -16.98 13.41
N GLY A 68 1.42 -16.18 12.42
CA GLY A 68 0.62 -15.91 11.23
C GLY A 68 -0.11 -14.58 11.30
N PHE A 69 -0.71 -14.20 10.17
CA PHE A 69 -1.36 -12.91 10.00
C PHE A 69 -2.87 -13.08 9.88
N THR A 70 -3.64 -12.15 10.44
CA THR A 70 -5.10 -12.14 10.37
C THR A 70 -5.63 -10.83 9.81
N ILE A 71 -6.66 -10.91 8.97
CA ILE A 71 -7.51 -9.78 8.62
C ILE A 71 -8.67 -9.82 9.61
N ASN A 72 -8.63 -8.94 10.61
CA ASN A 72 -9.54 -8.97 11.75
C ASN A 72 -10.07 -7.58 12.13
N ARG A 73 -9.83 -6.57 11.29
CA ARG A 73 -10.44 -5.24 11.49
C ARG A 73 -11.75 -5.19 10.71
N LEU A 74 -12.87 -5.18 11.44
CA LEU A 74 -14.20 -5.01 10.87
C LEU A 74 -14.68 -3.57 11.09
N ILE A 75 -15.45 -3.06 10.12
CA ILE A 75 -16.00 -1.70 10.21
C ILE A 75 -17.05 -1.57 11.33
N SER A 76 -17.76 -2.67 11.63
CA SER A 76 -18.67 -2.78 12.77
C SER A 76 -17.95 -2.51 14.08
N ASP A 77 -16.78 -3.10 14.26
CA ASP A 77 -16.00 -3.01 15.49
C ASP A 77 -15.44 -1.59 15.66
N ALA A 78 -15.05 -0.95 14.54
CA ALA A 78 -14.63 0.45 14.52
C ALA A 78 -15.79 1.40 14.88
N GLY A 79 -17.00 1.13 14.38
CA GLY A 79 -18.21 1.88 14.72
C GLY A 79 -18.58 1.73 16.20
N GLN A 80 -18.56 0.50 16.71
CA GLN A 80 -18.83 0.23 18.12
C GLN A 80 -17.80 0.89 19.04
N LEU A 81 -16.51 0.79 18.72
CA LEU A 81 -15.45 1.45 19.49
C LEU A 81 -15.63 2.97 19.55
N PHE A 82 -16.11 3.57 18.45
CA PHE A 82 -16.41 5.00 18.41
C PHE A 82 -17.65 5.35 19.23
N ASP A 83 -18.69 4.54 19.20
CA ASP A 83 -19.96 4.79 19.91
C ASP A 83 -19.87 4.51 21.42
N ASP A 84 -19.05 3.53 21.84
CA ASP A 84 -18.81 3.16 23.25
C ASP A 84 -18.11 4.28 24.05
N VAL A 85 -17.45 5.19 23.35
CA VAL A 85 -16.81 6.36 23.93
C VAL A 85 -17.61 7.57 23.47
N ASN A 86 -18.19 8.32 24.40
CA ASN A 86 -18.88 9.57 24.05
C ASN A 86 -18.03 10.40 23.07
N GLU A 87 -18.61 10.81 21.94
CA GLU A 87 -17.92 11.45 20.81
C GLU A 87 -17.02 12.62 21.24
N ASP A 88 -17.48 13.40 22.23
CA ASP A 88 -16.75 14.53 22.84
C ASP A 88 -15.49 14.14 23.65
N HIS A 89 -15.34 12.85 23.93
CA HIS A 89 -14.25 12.26 24.71
C HIS A 89 -13.38 11.32 23.87
N PHE A 90 -13.86 10.83 22.73
CA PHE A 90 -13.10 9.90 21.89
C PHE A 90 -11.77 10.50 21.45
N LEU A 91 -11.78 11.72 20.92
CA LEU A 91 -10.56 12.40 20.46
C LEU A 91 -9.56 12.70 21.59
N LYS A 92 -9.99 12.65 22.85
CA LYS A 92 -9.12 12.83 24.03
C LYS A 92 -8.37 11.54 24.40
N LEU A 93 -8.80 10.38 23.90
CA LEU A 93 -8.12 9.12 24.16
C LEU A 93 -6.80 9.00 23.38
N PRO A 94 -5.75 8.42 23.97
CA PRO A 94 -4.53 8.07 23.27
C PRO A 94 -4.80 7.21 22.02
N SER A 95 -4.02 7.40 20.95
CA SER A 95 -4.19 6.68 19.67
C SER A 95 -4.23 5.15 19.84
N LYS A 96 -3.42 4.61 20.77
CA LYS A 96 -3.41 3.18 21.09
C LYS A 96 -4.75 2.68 21.61
N GLN A 97 -5.43 3.44 22.46
CA GLN A 97 -6.75 3.08 23.00
C GLN A 97 -7.84 3.17 21.93
N ARG A 98 -7.64 4.04 20.93
CA ARG A 98 -8.53 4.16 19.77
C ARG A 98 -8.26 3.13 18.68
N LEU A 99 -7.25 2.27 18.82
CA LEU A 99 -6.78 1.36 17.76
C LEU A 99 -6.55 2.07 16.42
N GLY A 100 -6.15 3.35 16.47
CA GLY A 100 -5.95 4.21 15.30
C GLY A 100 -7.21 4.78 14.65
N ILE A 101 -8.40 4.58 15.23
CA ILE A 101 -9.64 5.20 14.76
C ILE A 101 -9.61 6.71 15.07
N THR A 102 -9.95 7.53 14.08
CA THR A 102 -9.90 9.00 14.14
C THR A 102 -11.27 9.66 14.01
N HIS A 103 -12.24 8.97 13.44
CA HIS A 103 -13.62 9.44 13.26
C HIS A 103 -14.55 8.24 13.08
N LYS A 104 -15.86 8.48 13.18
CA LYS A 104 -16.87 7.46 12.93
C LYS A 104 -16.75 6.95 11.48
N PRO A 105 -16.72 5.63 11.25
CA PRO A 105 -16.77 5.09 9.90
C PRO A 105 -17.98 5.62 9.15
N THR A 106 -17.76 6.01 7.89
CA THR A 106 -18.83 6.52 7.01
C THR A 106 -19.38 5.44 6.09
N SER A 107 -18.64 4.35 5.95
CA SER A 107 -19.08 3.15 5.26
C SER A 107 -19.72 2.17 6.24
N ASP A 108 -20.69 1.40 5.74
CA ASP A 108 -21.30 0.24 6.38
C ASP A 108 -20.62 -1.08 5.97
N ILE A 109 -19.86 -1.05 4.87
CA ILE A 109 -19.15 -2.22 4.34
C ILE A 109 -17.66 -2.22 4.71
N ASN A 110 -17.09 -3.41 4.87
CA ASN A 110 -15.64 -3.57 5.02
C ASN A 110 -14.90 -3.18 3.74
N ILE A 111 -13.79 -2.47 3.89
CA ILE A 111 -13.03 -1.90 2.77
C ILE A 111 -11.68 -2.58 2.65
N ILE A 112 -11.45 -3.17 1.48
CA ILE A 112 -10.16 -3.77 1.13
C ILE A 112 -9.54 -2.93 0.01
N ALA A 113 -8.80 -1.91 0.39
CA ALA A 113 -7.97 -1.17 -0.56
C ALA A 113 -6.75 -2.00 -0.94
N ALA A 114 -6.68 -2.55 -2.15
CA ALA A 114 -5.51 -3.35 -2.56
C ALA A 114 -4.30 -2.47 -2.90
N SER A 115 -4.54 -1.30 -3.50
CA SER A 115 -3.58 -0.29 -3.95
C SER A 115 -2.22 -0.85 -4.48
N PRO A 116 -2.22 -1.76 -5.47
CA PRO A 116 -1.01 -2.46 -5.93
C PRO A 116 0.06 -1.52 -6.51
N LEU A 117 -0.32 -0.41 -7.16
CA LEU A 117 0.63 0.61 -7.61
C LEU A 117 1.28 1.32 -6.41
N HIS A 118 0.48 1.76 -5.44
CA HIS A 118 1.02 2.39 -4.23
C HIS A 118 1.95 1.45 -3.45
N ALA A 119 1.76 0.13 -3.53
CA ALA A 119 2.69 -0.82 -2.93
C ALA A 119 4.12 -0.64 -3.49
N TYR A 120 4.29 -0.47 -4.80
CA TYR A 120 5.61 -0.19 -5.37
C TYR A 120 6.21 1.12 -4.83
N LEU A 121 5.44 2.19 -4.79
CA LEU A 121 5.91 3.51 -4.33
C LEU A 121 6.31 3.48 -2.86
N CYS A 122 5.45 2.93 -1.99
CA CYS A 122 5.71 2.89 -0.56
C CYS A 122 6.89 1.97 -0.21
N VAL A 123 6.98 0.80 -0.86
CA VAL A 123 8.11 -0.12 -0.63
C VAL A 123 9.40 0.45 -1.20
N PHE A 124 9.36 1.11 -2.35
CA PHE A 124 10.54 1.78 -2.90
C PHE A 124 11.04 2.88 -1.97
N TRP A 125 10.15 3.73 -1.46
CA TRP A 125 10.51 4.78 -0.51
C TRP A 125 11.14 4.20 0.76
N TRP A 126 10.53 3.16 1.34
CA TRP A 126 11.07 2.46 2.50
C TRP A 126 12.45 1.86 2.23
N TYR A 127 12.63 1.25 1.05
CA TYR A 127 13.90 0.67 0.64
C TYR A 127 14.97 1.74 0.42
N MET A 128 14.62 2.88 -0.18
CA MET A 128 15.52 4.03 -0.30
C MET A 128 15.95 4.55 1.06
N LEU A 129 15.04 4.62 2.04
CA LEU A 129 15.40 4.98 3.42
C LEU A 129 16.44 4.02 4.01
N LEU A 130 16.31 2.70 3.81
CA LEU A 130 17.35 1.76 4.24
C LEU A 130 18.71 2.12 3.64
N ILE A 131 18.76 2.37 2.33
CA ILE A 131 20.00 2.75 1.64
C ILE A 131 20.57 4.02 2.26
N TYR A 132 19.75 5.06 2.47
CA TYR A 132 20.22 6.34 3.02
C TYR A 132 20.77 6.19 4.45
N HIS A 133 20.11 5.40 5.30
CA HIS A 133 20.55 5.13 6.66
C HIS A 133 21.88 4.37 6.71
N LEU A 134 22.03 3.36 5.85
CA LEU A 134 23.26 2.57 5.75
C LEU A 134 24.42 3.39 5.19
N ASP A 135 24.17 4.19 4.16
CA ASP A 135 25.13 5.09 3.56
C ASP A 135 25.56 6.23 4.51
N ALA A 136 24.66 6.70 5.37
CA ALA A 136 24.96 7.65 6.45
C ALA A 136 25.66 7.01 7.67
N GLY A 137 25.73 5.67 7.75
CA GLY A 137 26.19 4.96 8.94
C GLY A 137 25.30 5.22 10.17
N HIS A 138 24.01 5.51 9.97
CA HIS A 138 23.06 5.92 11.00
C HIS A 138 21.87 4.95 11.07
N LYS A 139 22.00 3.89 11.89
CA LYS A 139 21.01 2.81 12.05
C LYS A 139 19.95 3.14 13.12
N VAL A 140 19.23 4.25 12.94
CA VAL A 140 18.07 4.65 13.75
C VAL A 140 17.00 5.16 12.80
N TRP A 141 15.78 4.61 12.86
CA TRP A 141 14.71 5.03 11.95
C TRP A 141 14.24 6.45 12.23
N SER A 142 14.74 7.41 11.46
CA SER A 142 14.35 8.82 11.53
C SER A 142 14.51 9.47 10.16
N PRO A 143 13.41 9.88 9.50
CA PRO A 143 13.46 10.55 8.21
C PRO A 143 13.94 12.01 8.29
N SER A 144 14.08 12.57 9.50
CA SER A 144 14.46 13.98 9.73
C SER A 144 15.89 14.15 10.24
N ASP A 145 16.69 13.08 10.28
CA ASP A 145 18.08 13.17 10.73
C ASP A 145 18.99 13.84 9.68
N ASP A 146 19.84 14.77 10.11
CA ASP A 146 20.70 15.55 9.23
C ASP A 146 21.71 14.70 8.44
N LYS A 147 22.24 13.62 9.04
CA LYS A 147 23.18 12.72 8.37
C LYS A 147 22.47 11.94 7.26
N VAL A 148 21.25 11.50 7.55
CA VAL A 148 20.40 10.80 6.57
C VAL A 148 19.99 11.75 5.45
N ASN A 149 19.63 12.99 5.77
CA ASN A 149 19.31 14.03 4.78
C ASN A 149 20.52 14.40 3.90
N ALA A 150 21.74 14.37 4.42
CA ALA A 150 22.96 14.53 3.63
C ALA A 150 23.18 13.34 2.67
N SER A 151 23.00 12.11 3.16
CA SER A 151 23.03 10.89 2.35
C SER A 151 21.99 10.92 1.22
N MET A 152 20.74 11.28 1.53
CA MET A 152 19.66 11.45 0.55
C MET A 152 20.06 12.38 -0.59
N ARG A 153 20.59 13.56 -0.28
CA ARG A 153 21.04 14.54 -1.29
C ARG A 153 22.13 13.97 -2.19
N ARG A 154 23.13 13.29 -1.60
CA ARG A 154 24.23 12.67 -2.34
C ARG A 154 23.74 11.56 -3.27
N ILE A 155 22.97 10.60 -2.76
CA ILE A 155 22.48 9.48 -3.55
C ILE A 155 21.53 9.95 -4.66
N ARG A 156 20.65 10.92 -4.39
CA ARG A 156 19.81 11.54 -5.43
C ARG A 156 20.63 12.16 -6.56
N ALA A 157 21.69 12.89 -6.23
CA ALA A 157 22.59 13.46 -7.23
C ALA A 157 23.28 12.36 -8.06
N ILE A 158 23.72 11.28 -7.43
CA ILE A 158 24.32 10.13 -8.11
C ILE A 158 23.30 9.48 -9.07
N LEU A 159 22.09 9.20 -8.61
CA LEU A 159 21.05 8.55 -9.43
C LEU A 159 20.60 9.43 -10.60
N LEU A 160 20.53 10.75 -10.40
CA LEU A 160 20.25 11.67 -11.49
C LEU A 160 21.34 11.59 -12.58
N VAL A 161 22.61 11.63 -12.20
CA VAL A 161 23.73 11.62 -13.15
C VAL A 161 23.94 10.25 -13.79
N LYS A 162 23.85 9.17 -13.00
CA LYS A 162 24.23 7.81 -13.42
C LYS A 162 23.08 6.98 -13.96
N CYS A 163 21.84 7.29 -13.56
CA CYS A 163 20.67 6.53 -13.96
C CYS A 163 19.62 7.37 -14.72
N SER A 164 19.84 8.68 -14.87
CA SER A 164 18.98 9.60 -15.61
C SER A 164 17.56 9.70 -15.07
N PHE A 165 17.37 9.53 -13.76
CA PHE A 165 16.09 9.77 -13.10
C PHE A 165 16.26 10.36 -11.70
N SER A 166 15.24 11.11 -11.27
CA SER A 166 15.18 11.72 -9.94
C SER A 166 14.28 10.89 -9.01
N VAL A 167 14.69 10.77 -7.75
CA VAL A 167 13.89 10.12 -6.69
C VAL A 167 13.68 11.07 -5.51
N ASP A 168 12.52 10.97 -4.89
CA ASP A 168 12.14 11.63 -3.63
C ASP A 168 12.29 13.16 -3.63
N ILE A 169 12.16 13.81 -4.78
CA ILE A 169 12.10 15.28 -4.87
C ILE A 169 10.64 15.71 -4.75
N PRO A 170 10.26 16.52 -3.74
CA PRO A 170 8.88 17.01 -3.61
C PRO A 170 8.40 17.73 -4.87
N SER A 171 7.16 17.46 -5.28
CA SER A 171 6.50 18.13 -6.41
C SER A 171 5.59 19.25 -5.91
N SER A 172 5.48 20.35 -6.66
CA SER A 172 4.57 21.47 -6.34
C SER A 172 3.08 21.10 -6.43
N GLN A 173 2.74 20.00 -7.11
CA GLN A 173 1.36 19.50 -7.28
C GLN A 173 1.04 18.36 -6.30
N GLY A 174 1.87 18.17 -5.27
CA GLY A 174 1.79 17.03 -4.35
C GLY A 174 2.55 15.81 -4.88
N GLY A 175 2.93 14.90 -3.96
CA GLY A 175 3.75 13.73 -4.27
C GLY A 175 5.24 14.04 -4.44
N THR A 176 5.97 13.12 -5.06
CA THR A 176 7.42 13.23 -5.31
C THR A 176 7.75 12.94 -6.77
N SER A 177 8.99 13.21 -7.18
CA SER A 177 9.52 12.83 -8.49
C SER A 177 9.54 11.32 -8.73
N THR A 178 9.40 10.51 -7.67
CA THR A 178 9.32 9.06 -7.75
C THR A 178 7.95 8.67 -8.32
N THR A 179 7.93 8.30 -9.60
CA THR A 179 6.73 7.75 -10.25
C THR A 179 6.65 6.23 -10.09
N GLY A 180 5.46 5.66 -10.32
CA GLY A 180 5.26 4.21 -10.33
C GLY A 180 6.21 3.48 -11.28
N ASN A 181 6.48 4.05 -12.46
CA ASN A 181 7.42 3.49 -13.42
C ASN A 181 8.86 3.48 -12.91
N ILE A 182 9.31 4.53 -12.20
CA ILE A 182 10.65 4.56 -11.60
C ILE A 182 10.77 3.45 -10.56
N ALA A 183 9.80 3.37 -9.63
CA ALA A 183 9.79 2.37 -8.57
C ALA A 183 9.80 0.94 -9.14
N ARG A 184 8.90 0.64 -10.10
CA ARG A 184 8.85 -0.66 -10.79
C ARG A 184 10.18 -1.02 -11.44
N ASN A 185 10.76 -0.11 -12.22
CA ASN A 185 12.00 -0.39 -12.93
C ASN A 185 13.17 -0.67 -11.97
N CYS A 186 13.20 -0.02 -10.80
CA CYS A 186 14.22 -0.26 -9.78
C CYS A 186 14.10 -1.64 -9.11
N PHE A 187 12.90 -2.22 -9.05
CA PHE A 187 12.69 -3.59 -8.57
C PHE A 187 12.77 -4.66 -9.66
N LEU A 188 12.55 -4.31 -10.94
CA LEU A 188 12.49 -5.28 -12.03
C LEU A 188 13.83 -5.55 -12.71
N ASP A 189 14.60 -4.52 -13.06
CA ASP A 189 15.67 -4.72 -14.06
C ASP A 189 16.87 -3.77 -13.96
N LYS A 190 16.81 -2.73 -13.12
CA LYS A 190 17.91 -1.77 -13.01
C LYS A 190 19.01 -2.25 -12.05
N ARG A 191 19.84 -3.21 -12.50
CA ARG A 191 21.11 -3.55 -11.81
C ARG A 191 21.98 -2.32 -11.56
N ASP A 192 21.92 -1.34 -12.46
CA ASP A 192 22.61 -0.06 -12.31
C ASP A 192 22.07 0.78 -11.14
N PHE A 193 20.75 0.78 -10.90
CA PHE A 193 20.18 1.53 -9.77
C PHE A 193 20.83 1.09 -8.46
N LEU A 194 20.83 -0.21 -8.18
CA LEU A 194 21.37 -0.70 -6.92
C LEU A 194 22.87 -0.48 -6.84
N LYS A 195 23.60 -0.78 -7.92
CA LYS A 195 25.04 -0.52 -8.03
C LYS A 195 25.41 0.91 -7.66
N TRP A 196 24.67 1.90 -8.16
CA TRP A 196 24.97 3.31 -7.93
C TRP A 196 24.42 3.81 -6.59
N ALA A 197 23.22 3.40 -6.20
CA ALA A 197 22.60 3.79 -4.93
C ALA A 197 23.42 3.30 -3.72
N THR A 198 24.09 2.15 -3.84
CA THR A 198 24.89 1.57 -2.75
C THR A 198 26.40 1.75 -2.96
N SER A 199 26.82 2.69 -3.82
CA SER A 199 28.23 2.81 -4.24
C SER A 199 29.20 3.15 -3.12
N SER A 200 28.72 3.71 -2.00
CA SER A 200 29.53 4.06 -0.83
C SER A 200 29.23 3.17 0.39
N ILE A 201 28.35 2.17 0.25
CA ILE A 201 27.98 1.25 1.32
C ILE A 201 28.98 0.09 1.36
N ASN A 202 29.30 -0.40 2.56
CA ASN A 202 30.18 -1.56 2.73
C ASN A 202 29.58 -2.83 2.11
N LEU A 203 30.44 -3.81 1.79
CA LEU A 203 30.03 -5.02 1.08
C LEU A 203 28.98 -5.85 1.85
N SER A 204 29.12 -5.99 3.16
CA SER A 204 28.16 -6.75 3.99
C SER A 204 26.76 -6.16 3.93
N ASP A 205 26.60 -4.86 4.18
CA ASP A 205 25.30 -4.20 4.15
C ASP A 205 24.72 -4.19 2.72
N LYS A 206 25.59 -4.10 1.69
CA LYS A 206 25.16 -4.21 0.29
C LYS A 206 24.57 -5.58 -0.04
N LEU A 207 25.17 -6.67 0.44
CA LEU A 207 24.62 -8.02 0.25
C LEU A 207 23.26 -8.18 0.94
N LEU A 208 23.09 -7.55 2.12
CA LEU A 208 21.79 -7.53 2.80
C LEU A 208 20.72 -6.80 1.98
N LEU A 209 21.07 -5.65 1.40
CA LEU A 209 20.23 -4.85 0.51
C LEU A 209 19.84 -5.61 -0.77
N GLU A 210 20.80 -6.27 -1.43
CA GLU A 210 20.57 -7.10 -2.62
C GLU A 210 19.56 -8.22 -2.33
N LYS A 211 19.70 -8.89 -1.18
CA LYS A 211 18.81 -9.97 -0.79
C LYS A 211 17.39 -9.47 -0.50
N ILE A 212 17.23 -8.41 0.30
CA ILE A 212 15.88 -7.88 0.59
C ILE A 212 15.22 -7.27 -0.66
N GLN A 213 15.99 -6.64 -1.56
CA GLN A 213 15.47 -6.15 -2.84
C GLN A 213 14.93 -7.30 -3.69
N THR A 214 15.64 -8.44 -3.73
CA THR A 214 15.19 -9.64 -4.44
C THR A 214 13.86 -10.14 -3.89
N TYR A 215 13.74 -10.27 -2.58
CA TYR A 215 12.53 -10.75 -1.92
C TYR A 215 11.34 -9.81 -2.20
N LEU A 216 11.52 -8.51 -1.97
CA LEU A 216 10.49 -7.51 -2.24
C LEU A 216 10.10 -7.45 -3.72
N SER A 217 11.06 -7.60 -4.64
CA SER A 217 10.79 -7.66 -6.09
C SER A 217 9.86 -8.80 -6.45
N VAL A 218 10.11 -10.02 -5.93
CA VAL A 218 9.26 -11.18 -6.19
C VAL A 218 7.85 -10.96 -5.62
N VAL A 219 7.73 -10.50 -4.37
CA VAL A 219 6.42 -10.22 -3.76
C VAL A 219 5.65 -9.16 -4.55
N LEU A 220 6.28 -8.04 -4.88
CA LEU A 220 5.66 -6.96 -5.63
C LEU A 220 5.19 -7.41 -7.02
N ARG A 221 5.98 -8.25 -7.71
CA ARG A 221 5.61 -8.82 -9.01
C ARG A 221 4.41 -9.75 -8.92
N LEU A 222 4.34 -10.59 -7.88
CA LEU A 222 3.18 -11.46 -7.66
C LEU A 222 1.93 -10.59 -7.42
N VAL A 223 2.00 -9.65 -6.48
CA VAL A 223 0.89 -8.75 -6.15
C VAL A 223 0.42 -7.93 -7.33
N ASN A 224 1.34 -7.43 -8.15
CA ASN A 224 1.02 -6.60 -9.32
C ASN A 224 0.84 -7.39 -10.62
N SER A 225 0.61 -8.70 -10.54
CA SER A 225 0.27 -9.53 -11.71
C SER A 225 -1.23 -9.71 -11.87
N GLY A 226 -1.67 -10.20 -13.03
CA GLY A 226 -3.01 -10.77 -13.25
C GLY A 226 -3.04 -12.31 -13.20
N ASN A 227 -1.93 -12.93 -12.80
CA ASN A 227 -1.72 -14.38 -12.85
C ASN A 227 -2.32 -15.09 -11.63
N LEU A 228 -2.56 -16.40 -11.76
CA LEU A 228 -2.87 -17.25 -10.62
C LEU A 228 -1.62 -17.44 -9.75
N ILE A 229 -1.81 -17.36 -8.44
CA ILE A 229 -0.75 -17.37 -7.45
C ILE A 229 -1.03 -18.49 -6.44
N ASN A 230 0.01 -19.28 -6.14
CA ASN A 230 -0.03 -20.19 -5.02
C ASN A 230 0.08 -19.39 -3.72
N CYS A 231 -1.06 -19.18 -3.05
CA CYS A 231 -1.14 -18.30 -1.88
C CYS A 231 -0.34 -18.84 -0.69
N SER A 232 -0.24 -20.16 -0.51
CA SER A 232 0.56 -20.76 0.55
C SER A 232 2.06 -20.49 0.37
N LYS A 233 2.58 -20.67 -0.85
CA LYS A 233 3.98 -20.34 -1.16
C LYS A 233 4.26 -18.83 -1.05
N MET A 234 3.27 -18.01 -1.43
CA MET A 234 3.39 -16.57 -1.29
C MET A 234 3.40 -16.15 0.18
N GLU A 235 2.57 -16.77 1.03
CA GLU A 235 2.59 -16.55 2.49
C GLU A 235 3.95 -16.88 3.09
N GLU A 236 4.52 -18.04 2.75
CA GLU A 236 5.87 -18.43 3.19
C GLU A 236 6.92 -17.40 2.80
N LEU A 237 6.94 -16.97 1.52
CA LEU A 237 7.85 -15.94 1.04
C LEU A 237 7.66 -14.63 1.81
N CYS A 238 6.42 -14.22 2.06
CA CYS A 238 6.15 -12.97 2.76
C CYS A 238 6.58 -13.03 4.23
N LYS A 239 6.35 -14.15 4.93
CA LYS A 239 6.84 -14.38 6.30
C LYS A 239 8.36 -14.38 6.34
N GLU A 240 9.02 -15.10 5.44
CA GLU A 240 10.49 -15.12 5.36
C GLU A 240 11.04 -13.71 5.11
N THR A 241 10.41 -12.95 4.20
CA THR A 241 10.77 -11.56 3.92
C THR A 241 10.61 -10.68 5.16
N TYR A 242 9.51 -10.83 5.89
CA TYR A 242 9.23 -10.08 7.10
C TYR A 242 10.24 -10.40 8.20
N GLU A 243 10.48 -11.68 8.50
CA GLU A 243 11.48 -12.11 9.48
C GLU A 243 12.88 -11.60 9.10
N TYR A 244 13.24 -11.68 7.82
CA TYR A 244 14.51 -11.15 7.34
C TYR A 244 14.66 -9.66 7.62
N ILE A 245 13.60 -8.86 7.42
CA ILE A 245 13.62 -7.42 7.74
C ILE A 245 13.85 -7.21 9.24
N LEU A 246 13.08 -7.90 10.10
CA LEU A 246 13.18 -7.73 11.56
C LEU A 246 14.56 -8.13 12.10
N VAL A 247 15.17 -9.19 11.55
CA VAL A 247 16.47 -9.68 12.00
C VAL A 247 17.63 -8.83 11.46
N GLN A 248 17.60 -8.46 10.17
CA GLN A 248 18.74 -7.78 9.53
C GLN A 248 18.67 -6.26 9.67
N PHE A 249 17.46 -5.71 9.82
CA PHE A 249 17.21 -4.28 9.98
C PHE A 249 16.33 -4.00 11.21
N PRO A 250 16.71 -4.45 12.43
CA PRO A 250 15.90 -4.29 13.64
C PRO A 250 15.67 -2.81 14.02
N TRP A 251 16.54 -1.93 13.52
CA TRP A 251 16.44 -0.49 13.69
C TRP A 251 15.45 0.17 12.72
N ALA A 252 15.01 -0.53 11.66
CA ALA A 252 14.11 0.00 10.65
C ALA A 252 12.65 -0.24 11.03
N ASN A 253 11.82 0.79 10.90
CA ASN A 253 10.39 0.64 11.15
C ASN A 253 9.69 -0.02 9.96
N VAL A 254 8.82 -1.00 10.23
CA VAL A 254 7.93 -1.55 9.20
C VAL A 254 6.78 -0.57 9.00
N THR A 255 6.67 0.00 7.80
CA THR A 255 5.60 0.96 7.49
C THR A 255 4.25 0.26 7.30
N PRO A 256 3.11 0.96 7.50
CA PRO A 256 1.78 0.40 7.26
C PRO A 256 1.63 -0.30 5.91
N SER A 257 2.15 0.31 4.84
CA SER A 257 2.09 -0.27 3.49
C SER A 257 2.95 -1.52 3.34
N LEU A 258 4.15 -1.53 3.92
CA LEU A 258 5.04 -2.70 3.89
C LEU A 258 4.46 -3.85 4.72
N HIS A 259 3.94 -3.54 5.91
CA HIS A 259 3.23 -4.51 6.75
C HIS A 259 2.03 -5.08 6.00
N LYS A 260 1.18 -4.25 5.40
CA LYS A 260 0.04 -4.71 4.60
C LYS A 260 0.45 -5.60 3.43
N LEU A 261 1.53 -5.24 2.72
CA LEU A 261 2.07 -6.05 1.64
C LEU A 261 2.49 -7.42 2.13
N LEU A 262 3.31 -7.50 3.19
CA LEU A 262 3.88 -8.77 3.63
C LEU A 262 2.91 -9.61 4.50
N SER A 263 1.98 -8.97 5.20
CA SER A 263 1.09 -9.68 6.12
C SER A 263 -0.25 -10.06 5.51
N HIS A 264 -0.77 -9.28 4.55
CA HIS A 264 -2.15 -9.43 4.12
C HIS A 264 -2.32 -9.67 2.62
N SER A 265 -1.32 -9.37 1.78
CA SER A 265 -1.50 -9.45 0.32
C SER A 265 -1.86 -10.86 -0.17
N PHE A 266 -1.25 -11.92 0.37
CA PHE A 266 -1.57 -13.30 0.00
C PHE A 266 -2.99 -13.71 0.42
N LYS A 267 -3.51 -13.20 1.54
CA LYS A 267 -4.90 -13.40 1.97
C LYS A 267 -5.87 -12.64 1.07
N ILE A 268 -5.56 -11.38 0.73
CA ILE A 268 -6.36 -10.60 -0.22
C ILE A 268 -6.44 -11.33 -1.57
N ILE A 269 -5.31 -11.82 -2.07
CA ILE A 269 -5.24 -12.58 -3.31
C ILE A 269 -6.07 -13.87 -3.21
N GLY A 270 -5.85 -14.68 -2.18
CA GLY A 270 -6.50 -15.98 -2.02
C GLY A 270 -7.99 -15.89 -1.75
N GLU A 271 -8.39 -15.11 -0.75
CA GLU A 271 -9.75 -15.06 -0.23
C GLU A 271 -10.64 -14.07 -0.98
N TYR A 272 -10.07 -12.96 -1.48
CA TYR A 272 -10.85 -11.84 -2.04
C TYR A 272 -10.63 -11.62 -3.54
N ASN A 273 -9.61 -12.24 -4.15
CA ASN A 273 -9.34 -12.13 -5.59
C ASN A 273 -9.19 -13.48 -6.30
N ASN A 274 -9.78 -14.54 -5.74
CA ASN A 274 -9.82 -15.89 -6.33
C ASN A 274 -8.43 -16.44 -6.72
N GLY A 275 -7.42 -16.17 -5.89
CA GLY A 275 -6.04 -16.58 -6.11
C GLY A 275 -5.32 -15.84 -7.23
N ARG A 276 -5.89 -14.75 -7.79
CA ARG A 276 -5.22 -13.93 -8.81
C ARG A 276 -4.51 -12.73 -8.20
N GLY A 277 -3.38 -12.34 -8.78
CA GLY A 277 -2.72 -11.08 -8.43
C GLY A 277 -3.64 -9.88 -8.59
N LEU A 278 -3.33 -8.79 -7.88
CA LEU A 278 -4.23 -7.67 -7.63
C LEU A 278 -4.26 -6.62 -8.75
N GLN A 279 -3.65 -6.88 -9.90
CA GLN A 279 -3.60 -5.93 -11.01
C GLN A 279 -5.00 -5.51 -11.49
N ASN A 280 -5.97 -6.44 -11.47
CA ASN A 280 -7.38 -6.19 -11.80
C ASN A 280 -8.11 -5.30 -10.79
N LEU A 281 -7.55 -5.12 -9.58
CA LEU A 281 -8.09 -4.26 -8.52
C LEU A 281 -7.29 -2.95 -8.38
N SER A 282 -6.46 -2.61 -9.38
CA SER A 282 -5.61 -1.42 -9.38
C SER A 282 -6.39 -0.13 -9.63
N GLU A 283 -6.09 0.88 -8.83
CA GLU A 283 -6.55 2.27 -8.95
C GLU A 283 -6.02 3.00 -10.20
N GLU A 284 -5.02 2.43 -10.88
CA GLU A 284 -4.36 3.05 -12.04
C GLU A 284 -5.32 3.41 -13.17
N CYS A 285 -6.35 2.58 -13.39
CA CYS A 285 -7.37 2.85 -14.40
C CYS A 285 -8.16 4.12 -14.07
N LEU A 286 -8.55 4.31 -12.81
CA LEU A 286 -9.24 5.53 -12.37
C LEU A 286 -8.33 6.76 -12.45
N GLU A 287 -7.05 6.62 -12.09
CA GLU A 287 -6.08 7.71 -12.21
C GLU A 287 -5.86 8.12 -13.69
N ALA A 288 -5.85 7.14 -14.61
CA ALA A 288 -5.81 7.39 -16.03
C ALA A 288 -7.08 8.12 -16.53
N CYS A 289 -8.27 7.71 -16.05
CA CYS A 289 -9.52 8.42 -16.32
C CYS A 289 -9.47 9.88 -15.86
N ASN A 290 -8.86 10.19 -14.71
CA ASN A 290 -8.70 11.58 -14.26
C ASN A 290 -7.85 12.43 -15.23
N LYS A 291 -6.87 11.83 -15.93
CA LYS A 291 -6.12 12.53 -16.99
C LYS A 291 -7.02 12.82 -18.19
N PHE A 292 -7.91 11.89 -18.53
CA PHE A 292 -8.88 12.07 -19.62
C PHE A 292 -9.91 13.16 -19.30
N VAL A 293 -10.52 13.15 -18.11
CA VAL A 293 -11.47 14.17 -17.66
C VAL A 293 -10.85 15.57 -17.70
N ARG A 294 -9.62 15.74 -17.20
CA ARG A 294 -8.89 17.02 -17.28
C ARG A 294 -8.62 17.48 -18.71
N ARG A 295 -8.45 16.55 -19.66
CA ARG A 295 -8.26 16.88 -21.07
C ARG A 295 -9.56 17.37 -21.69
N ILE A 296 -10.68 16.70 -21.43
CA ILE A 296 -12.00 17.12 -21.90
C ILE A 296 -12.35 18.49 -21.34
N GLY A 297 -12.16 18.70 -20.04
CA GLY A 297 -12.47 19.98 -19.38
C GLY A 297 -11.68 21.18 -19.93
N LYS A 298 -10.52 20.95 -20.57
CA LYS A 298 -9.76 22.01 -21.27
C LYS A 298 -10.25 22.30 -22.69
N ILE A 299 -10.99 21.38 -23.30
CA ILE A 299 -11.54 21.51 -24.65
C ILE A 299 -12.92 22.18 -24.60
N LEU A 300 -13.67 21.98 -23.51
CA LEU A 300 -14.97 22.61 -23.30
C LEU A 300 -14.83 24.10 -22.93
N PRO A 301 -15.65 24.99 -23.49
CA PRO A 301 -15.58 26.44 -23.22
C PRO A 301 -15.96 26.77 -21.77
N GLU A 302 -15.20 27.69 -21.14
CA GLU A 302 -15.31 28.07 -19.72
C GLU A 302 -16.69 28.59 -19.25
N LYS A 303 -17.63 28.88 -20.14
CA LYS A 303 -18.82 29.69 -19.82
C LYS A 303 -20.03 28.94 -19.24
N GLN A 304 -19.98 27.62 -19.02
CA GLN A 304 -21.13 26.88 -18.46
C GLN A 304 -20.72 25.76 -17.48
N HIS A 305 -20.25 26.12 -16.29
CA HIS A 305 -19.83 25.15 -15.25
C HIS A 305 -20.89 24.10 -14.83
N SER A 306 -22.18 24.34 -15.06
CA SER A 306 -23.26 23.38 -14.75
C SER A 306 -23.59 22.43 -15.91
N LEU A 307 -23.29 22.79 -17.16
CA LEU A 307 -23.49 21.94 -18.34
C LEU A 307 -22.28 21.04 -18.61
N THR A 308 -21.08 21.47 -18.21
CA THR A 308 -19.83 20.73 -18.46
C THR A 308 -19.78 19.36 -17.79
N MET A 309 -20.34 19.18 -16.59
CA MET A 309 -20.36 17.85 -15.96
C MET A 309 -21.28 16.88 -16.71
N TYR A 310 -22.43 17.35 -17.20
CA TYR A 310 -23.32 16.55 -18.04
C TYR A 310 -22.67 16.19 -19.38
N GLU A 311 -21.87 17.10 -19.96
CA GLU A 311 -21.10 16.83 -21.19
C GLU A 311 -19.88 15.92 -20.97
N ILE A 312 -19.38 15.83 -19.73
CA ILE A 312 -18.28 14.95 -19.34
C ILE A 312 -18.76 13.51 -19.05
N PHE A 313 -19.99 13.35 -18.54
CA PHE A 313 -20.61 12.05 -18.20
C PHE A 313 -21.26 11.36 -19.39
#